data_AF-P28363-F1
#
_entry.id   AF-P28363-F1
#
_cell.length_a   1.000
_cell.length_b   1.000
_cell.length_c   1.000
_cell.angle_alpha   90.00
_cell.angle_beta   90.00
_cell.angle_gamma   90.00
#
_symmetry.space_group_name_H-M   'P 1'
#
loop_
_entity.id
_entity.type
_entity.pdbx_description
1 polymer ?
#
loop_
_entity_poly.entity_id
_entity_poly.type
_entity_poly.pdbx_seq_one_letter_code
_entity_poly.pdbx_strand_id
1 'polypeptide(L)'
;MATIFDSLISSRLDGTRFSFYNDEEIQQMSVKEIHNPMAYDELNNPTSHGICDESMGVSALDKLSKCKTCGCDSVYCPGHMGHIKLTSTCYNPFTMKLLHSLLKSKCLVCHRLRISPKRIELFEIRLKLIKLGYLVEAEKLSDFNHFSLESIDSAIRILRKKTKGKTNKKEEKEDSEEVEEDKYAAKEALENLIQKEKENREIFYSHISSILQEDTPNESIGNAITVAIRDITKEIMNSVVPSKCPHCDVCNPRIKKDGATKFFQMPLSNRDTKAMLSSHGRIDMRIDISTMGAISEYDEEDDESSGESEVREGDEEQEKKQKYLSPIEVLEHMRRLWDVEDTLLNELFDNYKIFFMNNLLVSQNRFRPESSGGKQSGDDRDYLHAHSAMLTKIINANIAFRRTIELKENLTDDRNLETESEKSKTQQIDLSKTEITSKQVIKAWAELQESVNCYLDSSLAAKLENKEKPGLRQLLERKEGIFRMKMMGKRVNFAGRSVISPDPYISTDQIGVPEFIARTITFPEPAKNIEKLKRCVINGAHKHPGANFIEYPNGERKALENMTLEEKKQSSIIRKWRKIVYRHMQTGDPLLVNRQPTLHKPSIMAHNAIILPKEQTIRMHYSNCKSYNADFDGDEMK
;
A
#
# COMPACT_ATOMS: atom_id res chain seq x y z
N MET A 1 -23.23 -29.70 12.29
CA MET A 1 -22.45 -28.61 12.92
C MET A 1 -22.66 -27.27 12.23
N ALA A 2 -22.88 -27.23 10.91
CA ALA A 2 -23.23 -25.99 10.19
C ALA A 2 -24.42 -25.22 10.83
N THR A 3 -25.49 -25.89 11.26
CA THR A 3 -26.72 -25.22 11.72
C THR A 3 -26.68 -24.48 13.06
N ILE A 4 -25.66 -24.69 13.92
CA ILE A 4 -25.54 -23.95 15.20
C ILE A 4 -24.58 -22.76 15.07
N PHE A 5 -23.59 -22.86 14.19
CA PHE A 5 -22.66 -21.76 13.93
C PHE A 5 -23.18 -20.79 12.87
N ASP A 6 -23.94 -21.28 11.87
CA ASP A 6 -24.53 -20.41 10.85
C ASP A 6 -25.59 -19.45 11.42
N SER A 7 -26.18 -19.74 12.58
CA SER A 7 -27.14 -18.83 13.23
C SER A 7 -26.49 -17.69 14.02
N LEU A 8 -25.18 -17.73 14.26
CA LEU A 8 -24.48 -16.72 15.07
C LEU A 8 -23.95 -15.54 14.25
N ILE A 9 -23.79 -15.71 12.93
CA ILE A 9 -23.21 -14.68 12.05
C ILE A 9 -24.26 -14.31 10.99
N SER A 10 -25.02 -13.25 11.23
CA SER A 10 -26.02 -12.73 10.30
C SER A 10 -25.41 -11.92 9.15
N SER A 11 -24.31 -11.21 9.42
CA SER A 11 -23.62 -10.35 8.46
C SER A 11 -22.34 -11.00 7.94
N ARG A 12 -22.20 -11.10 6.62
CA ARG A 12 -20.97 -11.54 5.96
C ARG A 12 -20.40 -10.38 5.15
N LEU A 13 -19.09 -10.36 4.96
CA LEU A 13 -18.42 -9.36 4.14
C LEU A 13 -18.67 -9.69 2.66
N ASP A 14 -19.25 -8.74 1.92
CA ASP A 14 -19.55 -8.86 0.49
C ASP A 14 -18.36 -8.39 -0.39
N GLY A 15 -17.75 -7.27 0.00
CA GLY A 15 -16.59 -6.70 -0.68
C GLY A 15 -15.71 -5.87 0.25
N THR A 16 -14.54 -5.47 -0.24
CA THR A 16 -13.58 -4.62 0.49
C THR A 16 -13.12 -3.47 -0.39
N ARG A 17 -13.14 -2.25 0.14
CA ARG A 17 -12.59 -1.06 -0.52
C ARG A 17 -11.20 -0.76 0.03
N PHE A 18 -10.26 -0.41 -0.85
CA PHE A 18 -8.93 0.04 -0.49
C PHE A 18 -8.85 1.56 -0.67
N SER A 19 -8.36 2.26 0.36
CA SER A 19 -8.10 3.70 0.31
C SER A 19 -6.93 4.03 1.25
N PHE A 20 -6.38 5.23 1.11
CA PHE A 20 -5.50 5.81 2.13
C PHE A 20 -6.37 6.45 3.21
N TYR A 21 -5.94 6.39 4.46
CA TYR A 21 -6.62 7.09 5.55
C TYR A 21 -6.42 8.60 5.43
N ASN A 22 -7.49 9.35 5.62
CA ASN A 22 -7.42 10.81 5.77
C ASN A 22 -6.98 11.19 7.18
N ASP A 23 -6.40 12.37 7.36
CA ASP A 23 -5.98 12.86 8.69
C ASP A 23 -7.13 12.91 9.70
N GLU A 24 -8.33 13.27 9.24
CA GLU A 24 -9.56 13.30 10.05
C GLU A 24 -9.99 11.88 10.49
N GLU A 25 -9.91 10.90 9.59
CA GLU A 25 -10.21 9.49 9.90
C GLU A 25 -9.20 8.92 10.90
N ILE A 26 -7.91 9.25 10.75
CA ILE A 26 -6.86 8.85 11.70
C ILE A 26 -7.17 9.41 13.09
N GLN A 27 -7.56 10.68 13.18
CA GLN A 27 -7.92 11.30 14.46
C GLN A 27 -9.18 10.68 15.08
N GLN A 28 -10.20 10.34 14.27
CA GLN A 28 -11.41 9.69 14.75
C GLN A 28 -11.18 8.26 15.25
N MET A 29 -10.28 7.50 14.60
CA MET A 29 -9.93 6.15 15.04
C MET A 29 -8.97 6.13 16.24
N SER A 30 -8.20 7.20 16.41
CA SER A 30 -7.18 7.27 17.44
C SER A 30 -7.76 7.60 18.80
N VAL A 31 -7.34 6.83 19.81
CA VAL A 31 -7.76 7.06 21.20
C VAL A 31 -6.78 7.96 21.95
N LYS A 32 -5.53 8.04 21.50
CA LYS A 32 -4.46 8.76 22.20
C LYS A 32 -3.42 9.31 21.23
N GLU A 33 -3.02 10.56 21.46
CA GLU A 33 -1.86 11.18 20.82
C GLU A 33 -0.57 10.76 21.53
N ILE A 34 0.36 10.20 20.78
CA ILE A 34 1.65 9.69 21.27
C ILE A 34 2.74 10.70 20.93
N HIS A 35 3.34 11.28 21.98
CA HIS A 35 4.39 12.29 21.85
C HIS A 35 5.54 12.10 22.85
N ASN A 36 5.38 11.25 23.86
CA ASN A 36 6.44 10.94 24.81
C ASN A 36 7.38 9.87 24.23
N PRO A 37 8.69 10.16 24.07
CA PRO A 37 9.64 9.18 23.54
C PRO A 37 9.97 8.06 24.54
N MET A 38 9.76 8.27 25.84
CA MET A 38 10.00 7.25 26.86
C MET A 38 8.84 6.27 26.89
N ALA A 39 9.08 4.96 26.70
CA ALA A 39 8.05 3.94 26.75
C ALA A 39 7.61 3.60 28.19
N TYR A 40 8.58 3.52 29.11
CA TYR A 40 8.39 3.21 30.52
C TYR A 40 9.04 4.27 31.40
N ASP A 41 8.49 4.46 32.60
CA ASP A 41 9.10 5.27 33.66
C ASP A 41 10.19 4.49 34.40
N GLU A 42 10.82 5.12 35.40
CA GLU A 42 11.86 4.50 36.23
C GLU A 42 11.34 3.31 37.06
N LEU A 43 10.02 3.18 37.23
CA LEU A 43 9.36 2.10 37.95
C LEU A 43 8.88 0.98 36.99
N ASN A 44 9.27 1.04 35.71
CA ASN A 44 8.84 0.14 34.63
C ASN A 44 7.32 0.16 34.35
N ASN A 45 6.60 1.21 34.74
CA ASN A 45 5.21 1.39 34.32
C ASN A 45 5.17 2.06 32.93
N PRO A 46 4.20 1.71 32.07
CA PRO A 46 4.02 2.41 30.81
C PRO A 46 3.75 3.90 31.02
N THR A 47 4.53 4.75 30.38
CA THR A 47 4.32 6.21 30.49
C THR A 47 3.03 6.62 29.78
N SER A 48 2.36 7.65 30.31
CA SER A 48 1.27 8.25 29.55
C SER A 48 1.81 8.97 28.31
N HIS A 49 1.06 8.89 27.21
CA HIS A 49 1.42 9.39 25.90
C HIS A 49 2.69 8.78 25.29
N GLY A 50 3.20 7.70 25.88
CA GLY A 50 4.29 6.89 25.34
C GLY A 50 3.80 5.79 24.40
N ILE A 51 4.74 5.12 23.74
CA ILE A 51 4.44 4.10 22.72
C ILE A 51 3.70 2.85 23.26
N CYS A 52 3.76 2.64 24.58
CA CYS A 52 3.11 1.55 25.30
C CYS A 52 1.94 2.01 26.19
N ASP A 53 1.37 3.21 25.95
CA ASP A 53 0.26 3.75 26.76
C ASP A 53 -0.89 2.74 26.90
N GLU A 54 -1.37 2.53 28.13
CA GLU A 54 -2.42 1.57 28.48
C GLU A 54 -3.77 1.83 27.79
N SER A 55 -4.02 3.06 27.32
CA SER A 55 -5.18 3.38 26.48
C SER A 55 -5.16 2.66 25.12
N MET A 56 -3.97 2.26 24.63
CA MET A 56 -3.82 1.50 23.39
C MET A 56 -3.93 -0.03 23.57
N GLY A 57 -4.09 -0.46 24.82
CA GLY A 57 -4.12 -1.85 25.25
C GLY A 57 -3.04 -2.13 26.29
N VAL A 58 -3.29 -3.12 27.15
CA VAL A 58 -2.33 -3.54 28.18
C VAL A 58 -1.39 -4.62 27.63
N SER A 59 -0.17 -4.65 28.18
CA SER A 59 0.82 -5.67 27.82
C SER A 59 0.33 -7.06 28.24
N ALA A 60 0.73 -8.10 27.49
CA ALA A 60 0.40 -9.48 27.87
C ALA A 60 1.20 -9.96 29.09
N LEU A 61 2.29 -9.26 29.43
CA LEU A 61 3.14 -9.55 30.59
C LEU A 61 2.49 -9.12 31.90
N ASP A 62 1.74 -8.02 31.88
CA ASP A 62 0.97 -7.56 33.04
C ASP A 62 -0.48 -8.04 32.96
N LYS A 63 -0.79 -9.08 33.75
CA LYS A 63 -2.13 -9.67 33.82
C LYS A 63 -3.10 -8.89 34.71
N LEU A 64 -2.61 -7.95 35.52
CA LEU A 64 -3.41 -7.22 36.50
C LEU A 64 -3.94 -5.90 35.93
N SER A 65 -3.17 -5.26 35.03
CA SER A 65 -3.62 -4.03 34.37
C SER A 65 -4.81 -4.27 33.45
N LYS A 66 -5.64 -3.24 33.35
CA LYS A 66 -6.80 -3.19 32.46
C LYS A 66 -6.64 -2.02 31.51
N CYS A 67 -7.05 -2.20 30.27
CA CYS A 67 -6.98 -1.14 29.28
C CYS A 67 -7.86 0.04 29.72
N LYS A 68 -7.28 1.25 29.71
CA LYS A 68 -7.99 2.49 30.10
C LYS A 68 -9.18 2.82 29.18
N THR A 69 -9.21 2.26 27.97
CA THR A 69 -10.22 2.55 26.95
C THR A 69 -11.41 1.59 27.00
N CYS A 70 -11.16 0.27 26.97
CA CYS A 70 -12.23 -0.74 27.00
C CYS A 70 -12.47 -1.39 28.37
N GLY A 71 -11.58 -1.21 29.34
CA GLY A 71 -11.66 -1.85 30.66
C GLY A 71 -11.36 -3.35 30.68
N CYS A 72 -11.07 -3.95 29.53
CA CYS A 72 -10.72 -5.36 29.41
C CYS A 72 -9.24 -5.63 29.75
N ASP A 73 -8.94 -6.87 30.10
CA ASP A 73 -7.59 -7.40 30.25
C ASP A 73 -6.90 -7.62 28.89
N SER A 74 -5.65 -8.07 28.89
CA SER A 74 -4.86 -8.32 27.67
C SER A 74 -5.43 -9.40 26.74
N VAL A 75 -6.27 -10.31 27.25
CA VAL A 75 -6.88 -11.42 26.49
C VAL A 75 -8.10 -10.94 25.71
N TYR A 76 -8.98 -10.17 26.35
CA TYR A 76 -10.23 -9.72 25.75
C TYR A 76 -10.15 -8.34 25.09
N CYS A 77 -9.20 -7.49 25.48
CA CYS A 77 -9.01 -6.16 24.86
C CYS A 77 -8.61 -6.31 23.38
N PRO A 78 -9.40 -5.85 22.40
CA PRO A 78 -9.00 -5.94 21.00
C PRO A 78 -7.69 -5.20 20.73
N GLY A 79 -7.43 -4.14 21.50
CA GLY A 79 -6.40 -3.14 21.28
C GLY A 79 -7.01 -1.89 20.64
N HIS A 80 -6.40 -0.72 20.89
CA HIS A 80 -6.89 0.56 20.36
C HIS A 80 -5.76 1.33 19.68
N MET A 81 -6.08 1.99 18.58
CA MET A 81 -5.07 2.71 17.78
C MET A 81 -4.72 4.04 18.44
N GLY A 82 -3.47 4.45 18.26
CA GLY A 82 -2.98 5.77 18.62
C GLY A 82 -2.57 6.54 17.37
N HIS A 83 -2.18 7.80 17.51
CA HIS A 83 -1.57 8.55 16.41
C HIS A 83 -0.39 9.40 16.91
N ILE A 84 0.59 9.62 16.05
CA ILE A 84 1.66 10.59 16.26
C ILE A 84 1.37 11.77 15.34
N LYS A 85 1.18 12.96 15.93
CA LYS A 85 1.03 14.21 15.18
C LYS A 85 2.41 14.69 14.71
N LEU A 86 2.63 14.71 13.40
CA LEU A 86 3.88 15.20 12.82
C LEU A 86 3.87 16.73 12.83
N THR A 87 4.98 17.35 13.21
CA THR A 87 5.10 18.81 13.31
C THR A 87 5.01 19.49 11.94
N SER A 88 5.47 18.81 10.90
CA SER A 88 5.30 19.22 9.50
C SER A 88 4.80 18.04 8.68
N THR A 89 4.14 18.35 7.57
CA THR A 89 3.75 17.38 6.56
C THR A 89 4.96 16.58 6.07
N CYS A 90 4.86 15.25 6.13
CA CYS A 90 5.79 14.31 5.52
C CYS A 90 5.19 13.74 4.24
N TYR A 91 6.03 13.31 3.31
CA TYR A 91 5.54 12.62 2.11
C TYR A 91 5.23 11.16 2.41
N ASN A 92 4.17 10.63 1.78
CA ASN A 92 3.84 9.21 1.81
C ASN A 92 4.83 8.41 0.93
N PRO A 93 5.66 7.52 1.51
CA PRO A 93 6.72 6.83 0.77
C PRO A 93 6.21 5.96 -0.38
N PHE A 94 4.99 5.40 -0.24
CA PHE A 94 4.39 4.53 -1.24
C PHE A 94 3.97 5.27 -2.52
N THR A 95 3.60 6.54 -2.40
CA THR A 95 3.12 7.37 -3.52
C THR A 95 4.18 8.34 -4.05
N MET A 96 5.39 8.35 -3.49
CA MET A 96 6.47 9.28 -3.86
C MET A 96 6.80 9.31 -5.35
N LYS A 97 6.77 8.15 -6.02
CA LYS A 97 7.03 8.07 -7.46
C LYS A 97 5.93 8.77 -8.27
N LEU A 98 4.68 8.63 -7.86
CA LEU A 98 3.53 9.26 -8.48
C LEU A 98 3.53 10.77 -8.23
N LEU A 99 3.81 11.20 -6.99
CA LEU A 99 3.98 12.61 -6.63
C LEU A 99 5.07 13.27 -7.49
N HIS A 100 6.21 12.61 -7.69
CA HIS A 100 7.28 13.13 -8.56
C HIS A 100 6.81 13.27 -10.02
N SER A 101 6.03 12.31 -10.52
CA SER A 101 5.46 12.36 -11.87
C SER A 101 4.50 13.53 -12.04
N LEU A 102 3.62 13.75 -11.06
CA LEU A 102 2.66 14.87 -11.05
C LEU A 102 3.35 16.23 -10.91
N LEU A 103 4.36 16.34 -10.06
CA LEU A 103 5.17 17.56 -9.95
C LEU A 103 5.85 17.89 -11.28
N LYS A 104 6.36 16.89 -12.00
CA LYS A 104 6.91 17.09 -13.34
C LYS A 104 5.84 17.47 -14.36
N SER A 105 4.61 16.98 -14.25
CA SER A 105 3.57 17.26 -15.26
C SER A 105 2.91 18.62 -15.06
N LYS A 106 2.92 19.17 -13.85
CA LYS A 106 2.35 20.48 -13.51
C LYS A 106 3.14 21.66 -14.12
N CYS A 107 2.42 22.70 -14.53
CA CYS A 107 2.98 24.03 -14.77
C CYS A 107 3.05 24.83 -13.45
N LEU A 108 4.21 25.41 -13.12
CA LEU A 108 4.40 26.21 -11.91
C LEU A 108 3.65 27.56 -11.93
N VAL A 109 3.33 28.08 -13.11
CA VAL A 109 2.68 29.39 -13.28
C VAL A 109 1.16 29.26 -13.39
N CYS A 110 0.64 28.56 -14.40
CA CYS A 110 -0.80 28.45 -14.60
C CYS A 110 -1.47 27.34 -13.77
N HIS A 111 -0.69 26.58 -13.00
CA HIS A 111 -1.15 25.49 -12.13
C HIS A 111 -1.87 24.32 -12.82
N ARG A 112 -1.96 24.28 -14.15
CA ARG A 112 -2.52 23.17 -14.94
C ARG A 112 -1.50 22.07 -15.27
N LEU A 113 -1.99 20.90 -15.68
CA LEU A 113 -1.16 19.86 -16.31
C LEU A 113 -0.61 20.36 -17.65
N ARG A 114 0.63 20.00 -17.99
CA ARG A 114 1.25 20.34 -19.29
C ARG A 114 0.76 19.40 -20.39
N ILE A 115 -0.54 19.22 -20.51
CA ILE A 115 -1.21 18.40 -21.53
C ILE A 115 -2.08 19.36 -22.35
N SER A 116 -2.26 19.10 -23.65
CA SER A 116 -3.15 19.92 -24.47
C SER A 116 -4.60 19.82 -23.95
N PRO A 117 -5.36 20.93 -23.84
CA PRO A 117 -6.72 20.91 -23.27
C PRO A 117 -7.66 19.92 -23.97
N LYS A 118 -7.57 19.80 -25.30
CA LYS A 118 -8.35 18.83 -26.09
C LYS A 118 -8.08 17.37 -25.69
N ARG A 119 -6.87 17.07 -25.21
CA ARG A 119 -6.51 15.73 -24.75
C ARG A 119 -7.00 15.46 -23.33
N ILE A 120 -7.01 16.47 -22.46
CA ILE A 120 -7.52 16.34 -21.09
C ILE A 120 -8.99 15.91 -21.12
N GLU A 121 -9.82 16.64 -21.87
CA GLU A 121 -11.25 16.31 -22.05
C GLU A 121 -11.45 14.89 -22.62
N LEU A 122 -10.64 14.51 -23.62
CA LEU A 122 -10.67 13.15 -24.17
C LEU A 122 -10.36 12.09 -23.12
N PHE A 123 -9.33 12.31 -22.30
CA PHE A 123 -8.92 11.37 -21.26
C PHE A 123 -9.98 11.24 -20.16
N GLU A 124 -10.63 12.33 -19.78
CA GLU A 124 -11.73 12.30 -18.81
C GLU A 124 -12.89 11.43 -19.30
N ILE A 125 -13.35 11.65 -20.54
CA ILE A 125 -14.45 10.89 -21.12
C ILE A 125 -14.06 9.40 -21.24
N ARG A 126 -12.86 9.11 -21.74
CA ARG A 126 -12.36 7.73 -21.86
C ARG A 126 -12.28 7.03 -20.50
N LEU A 127 -11.77 7.70 -19.46
CA LEU A 127 -11.70 7.14 -18.11
C LEU A 127 -13.08 6.79 -17.56
N LYS A 128 -14.06 7.68 -17.73
CA LYS A 128 -15.45 7.43 -17.30
C LYS A 128 -16.06 6.24 -18.04
N LEU A 129 -15.89 6.16 -19.36
CA LEU A 129 -16.36 5.01 -20.16
C LEU A 129 -15.72 3.69 -19.71
N ILE A 130 -14.41 3.68 -19.44
CA ILE A 130 -13.71 2.49 -18.94
C ILE A 130 -14.26 2.05 -17.58
N LYS A 131 -14.52 2.99 -16.66
CA LYS A 131 -15.12 2.69 -15.34
C LYS A 131 -16.55 2.15 -15.44
N LEU A 132 -17.31 2.61 -16.43
CA LEU A 132 -18.64 2.07 -16.75
C LEU A 132 -18.57 0.70 -17.47
N GLY A 133 -17.41 0.32 -18.03
CA GLY A 133 -17.20 -0.97 -18.70
C GLY A 133 -17.25 -0.94 -20.23
N TYR A 134 -17.40 0.25 -20.82
CA TYR A 134 -17.50 0.49 -22.26
C TYR A 134 -16.11 0.62 -22.90
N LEU A 135 -15.39 -0.50 -22.97
CA LEU A 135 -14.01 -0.55 -23.47
C LEU A 135 -13.91 -0.25 -24.97
N VAL A 136 -14.85 -0.73 -25.77
CA VAL A 136 -14.85 -0.57 -27.23
C VAL A 136 -15.07 0.89 -27.60
N GLU A 137 -15.98 1.56 -26.91
CA GLU A 137 -16.28 2.98 -27.07
C GLU A 137 -15.07 3.83 -26.65
N ALA A 138 -14.41 3.47 -25.55
CA ALA A 138 -13.21 4.16 -25.08
C ALA A 138 -12.01 4.01 -26.06
N GLU A 139 -11.90 2.88 -26.75
CA GLU A 139 -10.86 2.63 -27.78
C GLU A 139 -11.18 3.36 -29.10
N LYS A 140 -12.44 3.33 -29.56
CA LYS A 140 -12.88 4.13 -30.71
C LYS A 140 -12.59 5.61 -30.49
N LEU A 141 -12.76 6.10 -29.25
CA LEU A 141 -12.47 7.50 -28.89
C LEU A 141 -10.97 7.87 -29.04
N SER A 142 -10.04 6.92 -28.87
CA SER A 142 -8.63 7.14 -29.23
C SER A 142 -8.41 7.25 -30.73
N ASP A 143 -9.06 6.40 -31.53
CA ASP A 143 -8.89 6.34 -32.98
C ASP A 143 -9.39 7.62 -33.67
N PHE A 144 -10.46 8.22 -33.15
CA PHE A 144 -10.98 9.48 -33.66
C PHE A 144 -9.97 10.65 -33.64
N ASN A 145 -8.94 10.57 -32.78
CA ASN A 145 -7.87 11.56 -32.71
C ASN A 145 -6.73 11.30 -33.72
N HIS A 146 -6.53 10.06 -34.14
CA HIS A 146 -5.55 9.68 -35.17
C HIS A 146 -6.12 9.83 -36.59
N PHE A 147 -7.40 9.55 -36.80
CA PHE A 147 -8.01 9.53 -38.13
C PHE A 147 -8.09 10.92 -38.80
N SER A 148 -8.14 12.02 -38.02
CA SER A 148 -8.32 13.38 -38.56
C SER A 148 -7.08 14.00 -39.21
N LEU A 149 -5.89 13.44 -39.03
CA LEU A 149 -4.68 13.99 -39.64
C LEU A 149 -4.24 13.16 -40.85
N GLU A 150 -4.25 11.83 -40.77
CA GLU A 150 -3.72 11.01 -41.87
C GLU A 150 -4.65 10.96 -43.09
N SER A 151 -5.97 10.84 -42.90
CA SER A 151 -6.95 10.82 -44.00
C SER A 151 -7.06 12.17 -44.71
N ILE A 152 -6.98 13.26 -43.93
CA ILE A 152 -6.99 14.63 -44.47
C ILE A 152 -5.66 14.95 -45.16
N ASP A 153 -4.51 14.59 -44.58
CA ASP A 153 -3.20 14.88 -45.15
C ASP A 153 -2.88 13.98 -46.36
N SER A 154 -3.42 12.75 -46.41
CA SER A 154 -3.40 11.89 -47.60
C SER A 154 -4.33 12.38 -48.70
N ALA A 155 -5.54 12.84 -48.39
CA ALA A 155 -6.44 13.49 -49.36
C ALA A 155 -5.83 14.80 -49.91
N ILE A 156 -5.22 15.63 -49.06
CA ILE A 156 -4.48 16.84 -49.45
C ILE A 156 -3.26 16.48 -50.33
N ARG A 157 -2.53 15.40 -50.03
CA ARG A 157 -1.44 14.90 -50.89
C ARG A 157 -1.95 14.44 -52.25
N ILE A 158 -3.08 13.76 -52.32
CA ILE A 158 -3.68 13.29 -53.58
C ILE A 158 -4.14 14.48 -54.43
N LEU A 159 -4.79 15.47 -53.81
CA LEU A 159 -5.16 16.73 -54.46
C LEU A 159 -3.93 17.50 -54.97
N ARG A 160 -2.86 17.61 -54.16
CA ARG A 160 -1.59 18.25 -54.55
C ARG A 160 -0.88 17.52 -55.70
N LYS A 161 -0.93 16.18 -55.75
CA LYS A 161 -0.35 15.37 -56.83
C LYS A 161 -1.10 15.57 -58.16
N LYS A 162 -2.44 15.65 -58.13
CA LYS A 162 -3.25 15.93 -59.34
C LYS A 162 -3.01 17.35 -59.88
N THR A 163 -2.74 18.34 -59.02
CA THR A 163 -2.47 19.73 -59.44
C THR A 163 -1.07 19.97 -60.04
N LYS A 164 -0.07 19.11 -59.76
CA LYS A 164 1.32 19.29 -60.23
C LYS A 164 1.66 18.53 -61.53
N GLY A 165 0.70 17.82 -62.12
CA GLY A 165 0.92 16.91 -63.26
C GLY A 165 0.76 17.49 -64.67
N LYS A 166 0.37 18.76 -64.86
CA LYS A 166 0.18 19.38 -66.19
C LYS A 166 0.92 20.71 -66.30
N THR A 167 2.26 20.67 -66.38
CA THR A 167 3.08 21.81 -66.83
C THR A 167 4.25 21.29 -67.67
N ASN A 168 3.95 20.69 -68.82
CA ASN A 168 4.89 20.59 -69.95
C ASN A 168 4.12 20.27 -71.24
N LYS A 169 4.28 21.15 -72.25
CA LYS A 169 3.77 21.11 -73.64
C LYS A 169 2.27 21.45 -73.78
N LYS A 170 1.91 22.68 -74.21
CA LYS A 170 1.76 23.14 -75.62
C LYS A 170 1.00 22.14 -76.48
N GLU A 171 -0.31 22.31 -76.52
CA GLU A 171 -1.31 21.98 -77.58
C GLU A 171 -2.69 22.12 -76.87
N GLU A 172 -3.31 23.29 -77.03
CA GLU A 172 -4.59 23.47 -77.76
C GLU A 172 -5.75 22.76 -77.03
N LYS A 173 -6.38 23.46 -76.07
CA LYS A 173 -7.71 24.07 -76.22
C LYS A 173 -8.76 23.06 -76.73
N GLU A 174 -9.38 22.31 -75.82
CA GLU A 174 -10.79 21.91 -75.97
C GLU A 174 -11.43 21.36 -74.66
N ASP A 175 -10.66 20.85 -73.67
CA ASP A 175 -11.29 20.23 -72.47
C ASP A 175 -11.18 21.05 -71.16
N SER A 176 -11.39 22.37 -71.22
CA SER A 176 -11.28 23.23 -70.02
C SER A 176 -12.46 23.12 -69.04
N GLU A 177 -13.61 22.60 -69.48
CA GLU A 177 -14.80 22.46 -68.63
C GLU A 177 -14.78 21.15 -67.82
N GLU A 178 -14.44 20.01 -68.43
CA GLU A 178 -14.38 18.71 -67.72
C GLU A 178 -13.32 18.66 -66.61
N VAL A 179 -12.19 19.36 -66.78
CA VAL A 179 -11.08 19.36 -65.80
C VAL A 179 -11.35 20.27 -64.59
N GLU A 180 -12.23 21.28 -64.72
CA GLU A 180 -12.73 22.08 -63.59
C GLU A 180 -13.86 21.35 -62.85
N GLU A 181 -14.76 20.67 -63.57
CA GLU A 181 -15.81 19.83 -62.97
C GLU A 181 -15.23 18.70 -62.10
N ASP A 182 -14.17 18.02 -62.56
CA ASP A 182 -13.49 16.96 -61.79
C ASP A 182 -12.82 17.47 -60.50
N LYS A 183 -12.31 18.71 -60.49
CA LYS A 183 -11.73 19.33 -59.30
C LYS A 183 -12.82 19.73 -58.31
N TYR A 184 -13.92 20.28 -58.82
CA TYR A 184 -15.06 20.66 -58.02
C TYR A 184 -15.69 19.43 -57.37
N ALA A 185 -15.92 18.36 -58.14
CA ALA A 185 -16.44 17.08 -57.65
C ALA A 185 -15.52 16.42 -56.61
N ALA A 186 -14.19 16.48 -56.77
CA ALA A 186 -13.25 15.95 -55.79
C ALA A 186 -13.20 16.76 -54.49
N LYS A 187 -13.34 18.09 -54.58
CA LYS A 187 -13.41 18.98 -53.42
C LYS A 187 -14.73 18.79 -52.67
N GLU A 188 -15.83 18.69 -53.41
CA GLU A 188 -17.17 18.41 -52.87
C GLU A 188 -17.23 17.02 -52.21
N ALA A 189 -16.61 15.99 -52.81
CA ALA A 189 -16.48 14.68 -52.20
C ALA A 189 -15.68 14.71 -50.89
N LEU A 190 -14.61 15.50 -50.81
CA LEU A 190 -13.83 15.70 -49.58
C LEU A 190 -14.63 16.46 -48.52
N GLU A 191 -15.34 17.52 -48.89
CA GLU A 191 -16.21 18.27 -48.00
C GLU A 191 -17.35 17.39 -47.45
N ASN A 192 -17.95 16.55 -48.30
CA ASN A 192 -18.96 15.56 -47.90
C ASN A 192 -18.42 14.49 -46.96
N LEU A 193 -17.17 14.02 -47.15
CA LEU A 193 -16.52 13.09 -46.23
C LEU A 193 -16.25 13.73 -44.87
N ILE A 194 -15.76 14.98 -44.84
CA ILE A 194 -15.55 15.75 -43.61
C ILE A 194 -16.88 15.95 -42.88
N GLN A 195 -17.95 16.26 -43.60
CA GLN A 195 -19.26 16.47 -43.02
C GLN A 195 -19.85 15.19 -42.43
N LYS A 196 -19.78 14.06 -43.15
CA LYS A 196 -20.17 12.75 -42.64
C LYS A 196 -19.38 12.35 -41.39
N GLU A 197 -18.08 12.63 -41.35
CA GLU A 197 -17.26 12.38 -40.15
C GLU A 197 -17.67 13.24 -38.96
N LYS A 198 -18.06 14.51 -39.19
CA LYS A 198 -18.59 15.38 -38.12
C LYS A 198 -19.91 14.86 -37.58
N GLU A 199 -20.85 14.49 -38.45
CA GLU A 199 -22.15 13.93 -38.06
C GLU A 199 -21.97 12.63 -37.27
N ASN A 200 -21.10 11.73 -37.74
CA ASN A 200 -20.77 10.49 -37.01
C ASN A 200 -20.16 10.76 -35.63
N ARG A 201 -19.33 11.80 -35.50
CA ARG A 201 -18.78 12.22 -34.19
C ARG A 201 -19.89 12.76 -33.29
N GLU A 202 -20.78 13.60 -33.78
CA GLU A 202 -21.90 14.14 -32.99
C GLU A 202 -22.84 13.04 -32.50
N ILE A 203 -23.14 12.04 -33.35
CA ILE A 203 -23.91 10.85 -32.97
C ILE A 203 -23.16 10.03 -31.90
N PHE A 204 -21.84 9.87 -32.05
CA PHE A 204 -21.05 9.13 -31.08
C PHE A 204 -20.96 9.85 -29.72
N TYR A 205 -20.78 11.17 -29.72
CA TYR A 205 -20.78 11.96 -28.49
C TYR A 205 -22.16 12.01 -27.82
N SER A 206 -23.25 12.04 -28.58
CA SER A 206 -24.61 11.95 -28.00
C SER A 206 -24.86 10.57 -27.38
N HIS A 207 -24.40 9.50 -28.03
CA HIS A 207 -24.43 8.15 -27.47
C HIS A 207 -23.61 8.03 -26.17
N ILE A 208 -22.38 8.56 -26.15
CA ILE A 208 -21.55 8.62 -24.94
C ILE A 208 -22.25 9.43 -23.83
N SER A 209 -22.86 10.57 -24.18
CA SER A 209 -23.58 11.39 -23.21
C SER A 209 -24.78 10.66 -22.60
N SER A 210 -25.47 9.83 -23.39
CA SER A 210 -26.57 8.98 -22.88
C SER A 210 -26.03 7.95 -21.89
N ILE A 211 -24.95 7.25 -22.25
CA ILE A 211 -24.29 6.25 -21.40
C ILE A 211 -23.86 6.86 -20.06
N LEU A 212 -23.20 8.02 -20.11
CA LEU A 212 -22.68 8.69 -18.90
C LEU A 212 -23.78 9.20 -17.95
N GLN A 213 -25.03 9.34 -18.42
CA GLN A 213 -26.16 9.81 -17.61
C GLN A 213 -26.99 8.66 -17.02
N GLU A 214 -27.10 7.54 -17.72
CA GLU A 214 -28.00 6.45 -17.36
C GLU A 214 -27.31 5.35 -16.53
N ASP A 215 -26.03 5.09 -16.77
CA ASP A 215 -25.34 3.97 -16.15
C ASP A 215 -24.58 4.34 -14.88
N THR A 216 -24.76 3.51 -13.85
CA THR A 216 -23.92 3.52 -12.67
C THR A 216 -22.67 2.65 -12.90
N PRO A 217 -21.52 2.99 -12.28
CA PRO A 217 -20.31 2.18 -12.36
C PRO A 217 -20.58 0.72 -12.02
N ASN A 218 -20.04 -0.19 -12.84
CA ASN A 218 -20.12 -1.62 -12.59
C ASN A 218 -19.47 -1.95 -11.24
N GLU A 219 -20.19 -2.65 -10.36
CA GLU A 219 -19.69 -3.08 -9.05
C GLU A 219 -18.51 -4.06 -9.18
N SER A 220 -18.43 -4.81 -10.28
CA SER A 220 -17.33 -5.74 -10.58
C SER A 220 -16.41 -5.20 -11.68
N ILE A 221 -15.26 -4.66 -11.26
CA ILE A 221 -14.18 -4.31 -12.18
C ILE A 221 -13.49 -5.60 -12.66
N GLY A 222 -13.73 -5.99 -13.90
CA GLY A 222 -13.02 -7.12 -14.51
C GLY A 222 -11.53 -6.82 -14.73
N ASN A 223 -10.72 -7.87 -14.94
CA ASN A 223 -9.30 -7.74 -15.27
C ASN A 223 -9.06 -6.83 -16.49
N ALA A 224 -9.94 -6.89 -17.50
CA ALA A 224 -9.85 -6.07 -18.70
C ALA A 224 -9.96 -4.57 -18.39
N ILE A 225 -10.89 -4.18 -17.52
CA ILE A 225 -11.06 -2.78 -17.07
C ILE A 225 -9.81 -2.33 -16.31
N THR A 226 -9.26 -3.16 -15.43
CA THR A 226 -8.04 -2.83 -14.68
C THR A 226 -6.85 -2.59 -15.60
N VAL A 227 -6.69 -3.42 -16.64
CA VAL A 227 -5.64 -3.25 -17.66
C VAL A 227 -5.86 -1.95 -18.45
N ALA A 228 -7.09 -1.69 -18.90
CA ALA A 228 -7.44 -0.46 -19.61
C ALA A 228 -7.16 0.82 -18.78
N ILE A 229 -7.54 0.84 -17.49
CA ILE A 229 -7.23 1.94 -16.57
C ILE A 229 -5.72 2.15 -16.45
N ARG A 230 -4.95 1.05 -16.35
CA ARG A 230 -3.49 1.14 -16.24
C ARG A 230 -2.86 1.73 -17.50
N ASP A 231 -3.34 1.32 -18.67
CA ASP A 231 -2.76 1.76 -19.93
C ASP A 231 -3.14 3.20 -20.27
N ILE A 232 -4.38 3.62 -20.01
CA ILE A 232 -4.75 5.03 -20.16
C ILE A 232 -4.01 5.93 -19.16
N THR A 233 -3.76 5.46 -17.93
CA THR A 233 -2.96 6.22 -16.95
C THR A 233 -1.52 6.43 -17.44
N LYS A 234 -0.91 5.42 -18.07
CA LYS A 234 0.41 5.57 -18.71
C LYS A 234 0.34 6.52 -19.90
N GLU A 235 -0.70 6.44 -20.73
CA GLU A 235 -0.91 7.33 -21.87
C GLU A 235 -0.99 8.79 -21.44
N ILE A 236 -1.78 9.08 -20.39
CA ILE A 236 -1.91 10.41 -19.78
C ILE A 236 -0.55 10.92 -19.33
N MET A 237 0.20 10.12 -18.56
CA MET A 237 1.52 10.52 -18.05
C MET A 237 2.56 10.73 -19.16
N ASN A 238 2.47 10.00 -20.27
CA ASN A 238 3.36 10.16 -21.43
C ASN A 238 2.95 11.33 -22.34
N SER A 239 1.70 11.79 -22.28
CA SER A 239 1.20 12.90 -23.10
C SER A 239 1.68 14.29 -22.66
N VAL A 240 2.39 14.36 -21.53
CA VAL A 240 2.91 15.58 -20.92
C VAL A 240 3.98 16.22 -21.81
N VAL A 241 3.75 17.46 -22.24
CA VAL A 241 4.68 18.23 -23.07
C VAL A 241 5.89 18.63 -22.23
N PRO A 242 7.12 18.30 -22.65
CA PRO A 242 8.33 18.69 -21.93
C PRO A 242 8.61 20.19 -22.11
N SER A 243 9.16 20.80 -21.06
CA SER A 243 9.54 22.22 -20.96
C SER A 243 8.37 23.21 -21.04
N LYS A 244 7.79 23.43 -22.22
CA LYS A 244 6.80 24.49 -22.48
C LYS A 244 5.39 24.05 -22.12
N CYS A 245 4.64 24.92 -21.43
CA CYS A 245 3.25 24.67 -21.09
C CYS A 245 2.34 25.00 -22.29
N PRO A 246 1.46 24.09 -22.76
CA PRO A 246 0.54 24.36 -23.86
C PRO A 246 -0.59 25.35 -23.52
N HIS A 247 -0.76 25.71 -22.24
CA HIS A 247 -1.82 26.63 -21.81
C HIS A 247 -1.35 28.08 -21.64
N CYS A 248 -0.08 28.29 -21.29
CA CYS A 248 0.43 29.62 -20.97
C CYS A 248 1.80 29.89 -21.61
N ASP A 249 2.33 29.00 -22.45
CA ASP A 249 3.61 29.09 -23.17
C ASP A 249 4.89 29.29 -22.32
N VAL A 250 4.76 29.30 -20.99
CA VAL A 250 5.87 29.38 -20.04
C VAL A 250 6.70 28.09 -20.05
N CYS A 251 8.03 28.25 -20.12
CA CYS A 251 8.99 27.18 -19.87
C CYS A 251 9.03 26.84 -18.38
N ASN A 252 8.86 25.57 -18.03
CA ASN A 252 8.89 25.11 -16.65
C ASN A 252 10.26 24.50 -16.28
N PRO A 253 10.80 24.83 -15.10
CA PRO A 253 12.03 24.23 -14.60
C PRO A 253 11.86 22.72 -14.36
N ARG A 254 12.97 21.99 -14.40
CA ARG A 254 12.98 20.55 -14.15
C ARG A 254 12.97 20.30 -12.65
N ILE A 255 12.12 19.38 -12.18
CA ILE A 255 12.12 18.93 -10.78
C ILE A 255 12.84 17.59 -10.68
N LYS A 256 14.00 17.59 -10.00
CA LYS A 256 14.77 16.40 -9.63
C LYS A 256 14.31 15.93 -8.25
N LYS A 257 14.30 14.62 -8.05
CA LYS A 257 14.14 14.02 -6.72
C LYS A 257 15.50 13.52 -6.25
N ASP A 258 15.73 13.59 -4.95
CA ASP A 258 16.86 12.95 -4.30
C ASP A 258 16.34 11.87 -3.35
N GLY A 259 16.67 10.62 -3.68
CA GLY A 259 16.10 9.43 -3.05
C GLY A 259 14.57 9.46 -2.96
N ALA A 260 14.07 9.26 -1.75
CA ALA A 260 12.65 9.36 -1.38
C ALA A 260 12.45 10.41 -0.25
N THR A 261 13.34 11.39 -0.15
CA THR A 261 13.34 12.36 0.94
C THR A 261 13.14 13.79 0.44
N LYS A 262 13.84 14.22 -0.62
CA LYS A 262 13.86 15.64 -1.03
C LYS A 262 13.50 15.84 -2.50
N PHE A 263 12.93 17.00 -2.81
CA PHE A 263 12.74 17.49 -4.18
C PHE A 263 13.54 18.77 -4.40
N PHE A 264 14.13 18.88 -5.58
CA PHE A 264 14.92 20.02 -6.01
C PHE A 264 14.39 20.57 -7.33
N GLN A 265 14.20 21.87 -7.39
CA GLN A 265 13.90 22.61 -8.60
C GLN A 265 15.20 23.08 -9.24
N MET A 266 15.50 22.56 -10.43
CA MET A 266 16.66 22.98 -11.21
C MET A 266 16.40 24.36 -11.83
N PRO A 267 17.42 25.21 -11.99
CA PRO A 267 17.27 26.48 -12.69
C PRO A 267 16.89 26.24 -14.17
N LEU A 268 16.20 27.22 -14.75
CA LEU A 268 15.87 27.20 -16.17
C LEU A 268 17.15 27.26 -17.02
N SER A 269 17.14 26.61 -18.18
CA SER A 269 18.27 26.71 -19.10
C SER A 269 18.37 28.13 -19.66
N ASN A 270 19.59 28.61 -19.94
CA ASN A 270 19.79 29.95 -20.51
C ASN A 270 18.95 30.19 -21.80
N ARG A 271 18.70 29.13 -22.58
CA ARG A 271 17.83 29.17 -23.77
C ARG A 271 16.37 29.38 -23.40
N ASP A 272 15.87 28.66 -22.39
CA ASP A 272 14.48 28.75 -21.93
C ASP A 272 14.22 30.09 -21.23
N THR A 273 15.18 30.57 -20.42
CA THR A 273 15.10 31.88 -19.78
C THR A 273 15.01 33.00 -20.82
N LYS A 274 15.84 32.96 -21.86
CA LYS A 274 15.75 33.91 -22.99
C LYS A 274 14.42 33.80 -23.74
N ALA A 275 13.93 32.58 -23.98
CA ALA A 275 12.63 32.38 -24.61
C ALA A 275 11.48 32.99 -23.79
N MET A 276 11.49 32.81 -22.47
CA MET A 276 10.49 33.40 -21.57
C MET A 276 10.54 34.93 -21.55
N LEU A 277 11.73 35.51 -21.46
CA LEU A 277 11.93 36.97 -21.50
C LEU A 277 11.41 37.59 -22.80
N SER A 278 11.55 36.90 -23.93
CA SER A 278 11.05 37.36 -25.23
C SER A 278 9.53 37.20 -25.37
N SER A 279 8.95 36.10 -24.87
CA SER A 279 7.53 35.78 -25.06
C SER A 279 6.60 36.55 -24.12
N HIS A 280 7.05 36.83 -22.91
CA HIS A 280 6.26 37.49 -21.88
C HIS A 280 7.04 38.69 -21.35
N GLY A 281 7.12 39.73 -22.18
CA GLY A 281 7.71 41.01 -21.81
C GLY A 281 7.11 41.51 -20.51
N ARG A 282 7.86 41.37 -19.40
CA ARG A 282 7.44 41.64 -18.02
C ARG A 282 6.25 40.78 -17.56
N ILE A 283 6.47 39.49 -17.34
CA ILE A 283 5.69 38.80 -16.29
C ILE A 283 5.93 39.58 -15.01
N ASP A 284 4.86 40.00 -14.35
CA ASP A 284 4.90 40.73 -13.07
C ASP A 284 5.81 39.96 -12.10
N MET A 285 7.00 40.52 -11.84
CA MET A 285 8.14 39.86 -11.19
C MET A 285 7.94 39.63 -9.68
N ARG A 286 6.69 39.43 -9.24
CA ARG A 286 6.38 38.89 -7.90
C ARG A 286 6.53 37.38 -7.83
N ILE A 287 6.69 36.70 -8.96
CA ILE A 287 7.40 35.41 -9.00
C ILE A 287 8.87 35.78 -9.16
N ASP A 288 9.48 36.10 -8.03
CA ASP A 288 10.88 36.47 -7.86
C ASP A 288 11.79 35.66 -8.80
N ILE A 289 12.23 36.29 -9.90
CA ILE A 289 13.38 35.81 -10.68
C ILE A 289 14.62 35.74 -9.75
N SER A 290 14.60 36.47 -8.63
CA SER A 290 15.50 36.39 -7.47
C SER A 290 15.35 35.11 -6.61
N THR A 291 14.20 34.43 -6.51
CA THR A 291 14.09 33.09 -5.87
C THR A 291 14.43 31.96 -6.84
N MET A 292 14.75 32.30 -8.10
CA MET A 292 15.55 31.44 -8.97
C MET A 292 17.06 31.65 -8.80
N GLY A 293 17.51 32.50 -7.86
CA GLY A 293 18.91 32.87 -7.66
C GLY A 293 19.35 33.15 -6.20
N ALA A 294 18.56 32.81 -5.18
CA ALA A 294 18.89 33.07 -3.78
C ALA A 294 19.38 31.80 -3.04
N ILE A 295 20.71 31.68 -2.99
CA ILE A 295 21.55 31.34 -1.82
C ILE A 295 20.99 30.28 -0.85
N SER A 296 21.47 29.05 -1.00
CA SER A 296 21.95 28.25 0.13
C SER A 296 23.23 27.55 -0.32
N GLU A 297 24.39 27.99 0.16
CA GLU A 297 25.67 27.28 -0.02
C GLU A 297 25.57 25.90 0.64
N TYR A 298 25.85 24.83 -0.08
CA TYR A 298 26.11 23.52 0.51
C TYR A 298 27.46 23.09 -0.05
N ASP A 299 28.49 23.18 0.78
CA ASP A 299 29.73 22.46 0.59
C ASP A 299 29.54 21.07 1.21
N GLU A 300 29.70 20.04 0.38
CA GLU A 300 29.94 18.67 0.83
C GLU A 300 31.41 18.62 1.30
N GLU A 301 31.65 18.79 2.59
CA GLU A 301 32.92 18.37 3.19
C GLU A 301 32.87 16.85 3.35
N ASP A 302 33.42 16.18 2.34
CA ASP A 302 33.82 14.78 2.39
C ASP A 302 34.94 14.59 3.41
N ASP A 303 34.83 13.47 4.13
CA ASP A 303 35.78 12.97 5.12
C ASP A 303 37.24 13.05 4.62
N GLU A 304 38.07 13.77 5.36
CA GLU A 304 39.52 13.83 5.17
C GLU A 304 40.15 12.43 5.30
N SER A 305 40.56 11.85 4.17
CA SER A 305 41.67 10.91 4.14
C SER A 305 42.71 11.38 3.13
N SER A 306 43.83 11.85 3.67
CA SER A 306 45.02 12.39 3.04
C SER A 306 45.52 11.58 1.82
N GLY A 307 45.72 12.27 0.70
CA GLY A 307 46.43 11.77 -0.47
C GLY A 307 46.68 12.88 -1.48
N GLU A 308 47.81 13.56 -1.35
CA GLU A 308 48.29 14.60 -2.26
C GLU A 308 48.43 14.07 -3.70
N SER A 309 47.72 14.66 -4.65
CA SER A 309 48.12 14.67 -6.05
C SER A 309 47.59 15.91 -6.77
N GLU A 310 48.53 16.64 -7.36
CA GLU A 310 48.37 17.92 -8.05
C GLU A 310 47.37 17.82 -9.22
N VAL A 311 46.32 18.65 -9.19
CA VAL A 311 45.36 18.79 -10.31
C VAL A 311 45.75 20.01 -11.14
N ARG A 312 45.91 19.76 -12.44
CA ARG A 312 46.10 20.76 -13.49
C ARG A 312 44.85 21.63 -13.65
N GLU A 313 45.06 22.94 -13.72
CA GLU A 313 44.06 23.96 -14.03
C GLU A 313 43.37 23.70 -15.38
N GLY A 314 42.06 23.54 -15.38
CA GLY A 314 41.22 23.40 -16.56
C GLY A 314 39.77 23.10 -16.18
N ASP A 315 38.88 24.03 -16.57
CA ASP A 315 37.41 23.97 -16.51
C ASP A 315 36.73 24.32 -15.17
N GLU A 316 36.65 25.62 -14.86
CA GLU A 316 35.64 26.17 -13.93
C GLU A 316 34.23 26.08 -14.57
N GLU A 317 33.60 24.90 -14.52
CA GLU A 317 32.15 24.79 -14.72
C GLU A 317 31.44 25.37 -13.48
N GLN A 318 30.90 26.59 -13.60
CA GLN A 318 29.98 27.16 -12.60
C GLN A 318 28.78 26.23 -12.40
N GLU A 319 28.81 25.44 -11.32
CA GLU A 319 27.73 24.54 -10.94
C GLU A 319 26.43 25.33 -10.70
N LYS A 320 25.41 25.01 -11.51
CA LYS A 320 24.09 25.65 -11.44
C LYS A 320 23.35 25.25 -10.16
N LYS A 321 23.34 26.14 -9.17
CA LYS A 321 22.67 25.95 -7.86
C LYS A 321 21.19 25.58 -8.01
N GLN A 322 20.75 24.52 -7.31
CA GLN A 322 19.38 23.97 -7.30
C GLN A 322 18.57 24.47 -6.09
N LYS A 323 17.27 24.76 -6.25
CA LYS A 323 16.39 25.20 -5.14
C LYS A 323 15.73 24.00 -4.45
N TYR A 324 15.87 23.86 -3.13
CA TYR A 324 15.12 22.88 -2.34
C TYR A 324 13.63 23.27 -2.29
N LEU A 325 12.75 22.33 -2.60
CA LEU A 325 11.30 22.50 -2.45
C LEU A 325 10.87 21.95 -1.09
N SER A 326 10.33 22.83 -0.24
CA SER A 326 9.80 22.41 1.05
C SER A 326 8.54 21.55 0.87
N PRO A 327 8.20 20.68 1.85
CA PRO A 327 7.01 19.83 1.76
C PRO A 327 5.72 20.63 1.68
N ILE A 328 5.67 21.76 2.37
CA ILE A 328 4.52 22.67 2.38
C ILE A 328 4.38 23.35 1.01
N GLU A 329 5.47 23.78 0.37
CA GLU A 329 5.44 24.30 -1.01
C GLU A 329 4.96 23.22 -2.00
N VAL A 330 5.42 21.97 -1.83
CA VAL A 330 4.98 20.85 -2.66
C VAL A 330 3.49 20.53 -2.46
N LEU A 331 3.00 20.59 -1.22
CA LEU A 331 1.58 20.46 -0.90
C LEU A 331 0.76 21.56 -1.55
N GLU A 332 1.19 22.81 -1.43
CA GLU A 332 0.51 23.95 -2.05
C GLU A 332 0.50 23.86 -3.58
N HIS A 333 1.57 23.33 -4.19
CA HIS A 333 1.57 23.02 -5.61
C HIS A 333 0.55 21.94 -6.00
N MET A 334 0.39 20.89 -5.19
CA MET A 334 -0.64 19.87 -5.44
C MET A 334 -2.04 20.44 -5.23
N ARG A 335 -2.27 21.19 -4.14
CA ARG A 335 -3.57 21.83 -3.88
C ARG A 335 -4.03 22.69 -5.06
N ARG A 336 -3.17 23.61 -5.53
CA ARG A 336 -3.50 24.48 -6.67
C ARG A 336 -3.69 23.73 -7.99
N LEU A 337 -3.08 22.55 -8.13
CA LEU A 337 -3.29 21.70 -9.30
C LEU A 337 -4.68 21.07 -9.26
N TRP A 338 -5.10 20.56 -8.11
CA TRP A 338 -6.46 20.03 -7.91
C TRP A 338 -7.52 21.12 -7.97
N ASP A 339 -7.25 22.36 -7.52
CA ASP A 339 -8.21 23.46 -7.62
C ASP A 339 -8.58 23.81 -9.07
N VAL A 340 -7.75 23.42 -10.05
CA VAL A 340 -7.96 23.73 -11.48
C VAL A 340 -8.37 22.50 -12.29
N GLU A 341 -7.81 21.32 -11.99
CA GLU A 341 -7.98 20.08 -12.77
C GLU A 341 -8.55 18.95 -11.88
N ASP A 342 -9.57 19.25 -11.10
CA ASP A 342 -10.17 18.30 -10.14
C ASP A 342 -10.83 17.10 -10.84
N THR A 343 -11.49 17.31 -11.97
CA THR A 343 -12.22 16.31 -12.74
C THR A 343 -11.34 15.13 -13.13
N LEU A 344 -10.27 15.35 -13.89
CA LEU A 344 -9.36 14.28 -14.31
C LEU A 344 -8.61 13.67 -13.12
N LEU A 345 -8.17 14.49 -12.16
CA LEU A 345 -7.32 14.03 -11.07
C LEU A 345 -8.08 13.23 -10.03
N ASN A 346 -9.32 13.60 -9.69
CA ASN A 346 -10.15 12.82 -8.77
C ASN A 346 -10.55 11.47 -9.38
N GLU A 347 -10.71 11.39 -10.70
CA GLU A 347 -10.95 10.11 -11.38
C GLU A 347 -9.73 9.18 -11.31
N LEU A 348 -8.51 9.72 -11.23
CA LEU A 348 -7.26 8.94 -11.16
C LEU A 348 -6.80 8.66 -9.71
N PHE A 349 -6.87 9.67 -8.85
CA PHE A 349 -6.30 9.71 -7.51
C PHE A 349 -7.27 10.48 -6.61
N ASP A 350 -8.28 9.80 -6.05
CA ASP A 350 -9.39 10.31 -5.22
C ASP A 350 -9.17 11.68 -4.53
N ASN A 351 -7.98 11.93 -3.96
CA ASN A 351 -7.59 13.22 -3.39
C ASN A 351 -6.07 13.45 -3.45
N TYR A 352 -5.60 14.70 -3.52
CA TYR A 352 -4.17 15.05 -3.36
C TYR A 352 -3.61 14.77 -1.96
N LYS A 353 -4.47 14.71 -0.93
CA LYS A 353 -4.04 14.44 0.45
C LYS A 353 -3.31 13.09 0.60
N ILE A 354 -3.57 12.12 -0.29
CA ILE A 354 -2.95 10.79 -0.24
C ILE A 354 -1.41 10.80 -0.33
N PHE A 355 -0.84 11.86 -0.92
CA PHE A 355 0.59 11.99 -1.12
C PHE A 355 1.34 12.47 0.13
N PHE A 356 0.60 12.91 1.14
CA PHE A 356 1.10 13.58 2.32
C PHE A 356 0.58 12.89 3.59
N MET A 357 1.33 13.03 4.68
CA MET A 357 0.96 12.52 6.00
C MET A 357 1.20 13.62 7.02
N ASN A 358 0.16 14.03 7.73
CA ASN A 358 0.28 14.92 8.89
C ASN A 358 0.14 14.13 10.19
N ASN A 359 -0.64 13.05 10.20
CA ASN A 359 -0.76 12.12 11.32
C ASN A 359 -0.28 10.72 10.92
N LEU A 360 0.63 10.14 11.72
CA LEU A 360 1.05 8.75 11.57
C LEU A 360 0.23 7.85 12.51
N LEU A 361 -0.53 6.91 11.95
CA LEU A 361 -1.29 5.95 12.74
C LEU A 361 -0.35 4.96 13.45
N VAL A 362 -0.56 4.79 14.75
CA VAL A 362 0.18 3.84 15.59
C VAL A 362 -0.71 2.62 15.84
N SER A 363 -0.20 1.43 15.50
CA SER A 363 -0.93 0.18 15.73
C SER A 363 -1.22 -0.07 17.22
N GLN A 364 -1.98 -1.10 17.54
CA GLN A 364 -2.37 -1.39 18.92
C GLN A 364 -1.22 -2.12 19.64
N ASN A 365 -1.13 -2.02 20.97
CA ASN A 365 -0.02 -2.65 21.74
C ASN A 365 0.05 -4.16 21.54
N ARG A 366 -1.10 -4.83 21.38
CA ARG A 366 -1.20 -6.27 21.06
C ARG A 366 -0.43 -6.68 19.80
N PHE A 367 -0.30 -5.79 18.81
CA PHE A 367 0.42 -6.05 17.56
C PHE A 367 1.90 -5.66 17.63
N ARG A 368 2.36 -5.11 18.75
CA ARG A 368 3.75 -4.81 19.05
C ARG A 368 4.13 -5.38 20.43
N PRO A 369 3.99 -6.71 20.63
CA PRO A 369 4.29 -7.31 21.92
C PRO A 369 5.77 -7.11 22.26
N GLU A 370 6.01 -6.88 23.55
CA GLU A 370 7.36 -6.87 24.11
C GLU A 370 7.97 -8.27 23.97
N SER A 371 9.26 -8.30 23.64
CA SER A 371 10.02 -9.54 23.57
C SER A 371 10.79 -9.67 24.87
N SER A 372 10.37 -10.57 25.76
CA SER A 372 11.23 -11.00 26.87
C SER A 372 12.43 -11.71 26.25
N GLY A 373 13.64 -11.19 26.46
CA GLY A 373 14.86 -11.95 26.19
C GLY A 373 14.71 -13.32 26.86
N GLY A 374 14.99 -14.40 26.14
CA GLY A 374 14.86 -15.73 26.74
C GLY A 374 15.68 -15.74 28.03
N LYS A 375 15.06 -16.13 29.16
CA LYS A 375 15.68 -16.17 30.51
C LYS A 375 17.06 -16.85 30.60
N GLN A 376 17.49 -17.52 29.52
CA GLN A 376 18.79 -18.16 29.38
C GLN A 376 19.94 -17.16 29.18
N SER A 377 19.68 -15.97 28.63
CA SER A 377 20.62 -14.86 28.72
C SER A 377 20.24 -14.13 30.00
N GLY A 378 21.10 -14.13 31.02
CA GLY A 378 20.87 -13.54 32.36
C GLY A 378 20.69 -12.02 32.39
N ASP A 379 20.11 -11.47 31.32
CA ASP A 379 19.72 -10.10 31.12
C ASP A 379 18.19 -10.12 31.07
N ASP A 380 17.55 -9.91 32.22
CA ASP A 380 16.08 -9.75 32.37
C ASP A 380 15.64 -8.40 31.76
N ARG A 381 16.12 -8.08 30.57
CA ARG A 381 15.73 -6.87 29.84
C ARG A 381 14.63 -7.23 28.87
N ASP A 382 13.46 -6.66 29.11
CA ASP A 382 12.38 -6.67 28.15
C ASP A 382 12.76 -5.75 26.98
N TYR A 383 12.81 -6.32 25.78
CA TYR A 383 13.13 -5.57 24.58
C TYR A 383 11.84 -5.03 23.95
N LEU A 384 11.85 -3.73 23.71
CA LEU A 384 10.79 -3.08 22.96
C LEU A 384 10.69 -3.70 21.55
N HIS A 385 9.47 -3.93 21.08
CA HIS A 385 9.24 -4.46 19.73
C HIS A 385 9.97 -3.61 18.67
N ALA A 386 10.50 -4.24 17.61
CA ALA A 386 11.30 -3.55 16.59
C ALA A 386 10.58 -2.32 15.99
N HIS A 387 9.27 -2.43 15.73
CA HIS A 387 8.46 -1.31 15.24
C HIS A 387 8.21 -0.23 16.30
N SER A 388 8.07 -0.60 17.58
CA SER A 388 7.95 0.38 18.67
C SER A 388 9.25 1.18 18.81
N ALA A 389 10.42 0.55 18.60
CA ALA A 389 11.70 1.25 18.57
C ALA A 389 11.82 2.21 17.36
N MET A 390 11.32 1.82 16.18
CA MET A 390 11.26 2.70 15.00
C MET A 390 10.32 3.90 15.22
N LEU A 391 9.16 3.68 15.83
CA LEU A 391 8.22 4.75 16.18
C LEU A 391 8.82 5.70 17.22
N THR A 392 9.58 5.19 18.18
CA THR A 392 10.32 6.02 19.14
C THR A 392 11.35 6.91 18.44
N LYS A 393 12.05 6.39 17.41
CA LYS A 393 12.94 7.23 16.56
C LYS A 393 12.17 8.35 15.86
N ILE A 394 10.97 8.07 15.34
CA ILE A 394 10.11 9.10 14.70
C ILE A 394 9.70 10.16 15.71
N ILE A 395 9.29 9.78 16.93
CA ILE A 395 8.93 10.74 17.99
C ILE A 395 10.13 11.63 18.33
N ASN A 396 11.32 11.05 18.52
CA ASN A 396 12.53 11.82 18.78
C ASN A 396 12.90 12.77 17.65
N ALA A 397 12.82 12.34 16.39
CA ALA A 397 13.06 13.19 15.22
C ALA A 397 12.03 14.32 15.12
N ASN A 398 10.76 14.04 15.47
CA ASN A 398 9.69 15.03 15.47
C ASN A 398 9.90 16.11 16.56
N ILE A 399 10.31 15.71 17.76
CA ILE A 399 10.68 16.63 18.85
C ILE A 399 11.90 17.46 18.46
N ALA A 400 12.93 16.85 17.87
CA ALA A 400 14.13 17.55 17.43
C ALA A 400 13.79 18.60 16.36
N PHE A 401 12.94 18.25 15.39
CA PHE A 401 12.48 19.18 14.36
C PHE A 401 11.61 20.33 14.93
N ARG A 402 10.75 20.04 15.91
CA ARG A 402 10.00 21.10 16.61
C ARG A 402 10.94 22.08 17.32
N ARG A 403 11.95 21.60 18.03
CA ARG A 403 12.95 22.44 18.71
C ARG A 403 13.73 23.33 17.73
N THR A 404 14.09 22.82 16.54
CA THR A 404 14.80 23.63 15.54
C THR A 404 13.92 24.72 14.93
N ILE A 405 12.61 24.48 14.79
CA ILE A 405 11.64 25.53 14.41
C ILE A 405 11.54 26.59 15.51
N GLU A 406 11.35 26.20 16.77
CA GLU A 406 11.25 27.12 17.90
C GLU A 406 12.51 28.00 18.04
N LEU A 407 13.70 27.43 17.84
CA LEU A 407 14.95 28.19 17.81
C LEU A 407 15.00 29.23 16.67
N LYS A 408 14.49 28.88 15.49
CA LYS A 408 14.42 29.79 14.34
C LYS A 408 13.43 30.93 14.59
N GLU A 409 12.28 30.65 15.21
CA GLU A 409 11.26 31.65 15.56
C GLU A 409 11.79 32.64 16.60
N ASN A 410 12.46 32.16 17.65
CA ASN A 410 13.06 33.03 18.67
C ASN A 410 14.13 33.97 18.07
N LEU A 411 14.97 33.46 17.15
CA LEU A 411 15.94 34.29 16.44
C LEU A 411 15.29 35.33 15.50
N THR A 412 14.08 35.07 14.99
CA THR A 412 13.34 36.05 14.20
C THR A 412 12.62 37.09 15.05
N ASP A 413 12.21 36.73 16.26
CA ASP A 413 11.57 37.66 17.19
C ASP A 413 12.59 38.63 17.79
N ASP A 414 13.81 38.17 18.09
CA ASP A 414 14.91 39.05 18.53
C ASP A 414 15.23 40.14 17.48
N ARG A 415 15.11 39.83 16.18
CA ARG A 415 15.29 40.81 15.08
C ARG A 415 14.28 41.96 15.11
N ASN A 416 13.08 41.71 15.61
CA ASN A 416 12.03 42.72 15.66
C ASN A 416 12.21 43.69 16.84
N LEU A 417 13.03 43.34 17.83
CA LEU A 417 13.30 44.14 19.03
C LEU A 417 14.55 45.04 18.90
N GLU A 418 15.43 44.78 17.93
CA GLU A 418 16.64 45.58 17.73
C GLU A 418 16.33 47.00 17.23
N THR A 419 16.71 48.01 18.03
CA THR A 419 16.69 49.42 17.66
C THR A 419 17.53 49.68 16.41
N GLU A 420 17.07 50.60 15.55
CA GLU A 420 17.66 50.89 14.23
C GLU A 420 19.16 51.20 14.24
N SER A 421 19.73 51.65 15.36
CA SER A 421 21.13 52.04 15.50
C SER A 421 22.13 50.88 15.50
N GLU A 422 21.71 49.64 15.79
CA GLU A 422 22.63 48.49 15.88
C GLU A 422 22.70 47.68 14.58
N LYS A 423 21.76 47.89 13.66
CA LYS A 423 21.50 47.03 12.50
C LYS A 423 22.69 46.85 11.55
N SER A 424 23.59 47.82 11.40
CA SER A 424 24.54 47.84 10.28
C SER A 424 25.77 46.93 10.43
N LYS A 425 26.16 46.53 11.65
CA LYS A 425 27.32 45.62 11.88
C LYS A 425 26.89 44.20 12.20
N THR A 426 25.74 44.03 12.84
CA THR A 426 25.16 42.72 13.18
C THR A 426 24.61 42.02 11.92
N GLN A 427 24.16 42.78 10.92
CA GLN A 427 23.58 42.26 9.66
C GLN A 427 24.40 41.17 8.95
N GLN A 428 25.74 41.28 8.82
CA GLN A 428 26.53 40.25 8.12
C GLN A 428 26.67 38.96 8.94
N ILE A 429 26.92 39.08 10.25
CA ILE A 429 27.05 37.92 11.13
C ILE A 429 25.70 37.21 11.27
N ASP A 430 24.60 37.96 11.33
CA ASP A 430 23.29 37.39 11.58
C ASP A 430 22.62 36.82 10.32
N LEU A 431 22.99 37.26 9.12
CA LEU A 431 22.64 36.59 7.86
C LEU A 431 23.17 35.15 7.87
N SER A 432 24.47 34.99 8.20
CA SER A 432 25.11 33.67 8.29
C SER A 432 24.42 32.77 9.32
N LYS A 433 24.05 33.31 10.49
CA LYS A 433 23.29 32.56 11.52
C LYS A 433 21.93 32.11 11.00
N THR A 434 21.17 32.97 10.30
CA THR A 434 19.88 32.53 9.75
C THR A 434 20.00 31.45 8.69
N GLU A 435 21.02 31.54 7.85
CA GLU A 435 21.29 30.52 6.85
C GLU A 435 21.63 29.19 7.52
N ILE A 436 22.47 29.22 8.57
CA ILE A 436 22.80 28.03 9.38
C ILE A 436 21.54 27.42 9.99
N THR A 437 20.67 28.21 10.64
CA THR A 437 19.40 27.68 11.17
C THR A 437 18.48 27.12 10.09
N SER A 438 18.43 27.74 8.91
CA SER A 438 17.61 27.21 7.80
C SER A 438 18.12 25.87 7.28
N LYS A 439 19.45 25.70 7.20
CA LYS A 439 20.08 24.40 6.90
C LYS A 439 19.76 23.36 7.97
N GLN A 440 19.80 23.73 9.25
CA GLN A 440 19.45 22.84 10.36
C GLN A 440 17.99 22.39 10.31
N VAL A 441 17.06 23.29 9.96
CA VAL A 441 15.63 22.94 9.79
C VAL A 441 15.44 21.95 8.65
N ILE A 442 16.11 22.15 7.50
CA ILE A 442 16.04 21.22 6.36
C ILE A 442 16.64 19.86 6.72
N LYS A 443 17.77 19.83 7.45
CA LYS A 443 18.40 18.60 7.92
C LYS A 443 17.49 17.85 8.90
N ALA A 444 16.96 18.53 9.90
CA ALA A 444 16.04 17.93 10.89
C ALA A 444 14.75 17.41 10.24
N TRP A 445 14.21 18.11 9.25
CA TRP A 445 13.06 17.63 8.49
C TRP A 445 13.41 16.37 7.67
N ALA A 446 14.57 16.35 7.02
CA ALA A 446 15.02 15.20 6.25
C ALA A 446 15.22 13.95 7.13
N GLU A 447 15.72 14.11 8.36
CA GLU A 447 15.84 13.03 9.35
C GLU A 447 14.47 12.51 9.81
N LEU A 448 13.47 13.39 9.98
CA LEU A 448 12.09 13.00 10.26
C LEU A 448 11.51 12.18 9.09
N GLN A 449 11.65 12.66 7.85
CA GLN A 449 11.18 11.95 6.66
C GLN A 449 11.90 10.60 6.49
N GLU A 450 13.21 10.52 6.73
CA GLU A 450 13.95 9.27 6.68
C GLU A 450 13.47 8.27 7.74
N SER A 451 13.18 8.74 8.96
CA SER A 451 12.64 7.89 10.03
C SER A 451 11.28 7.30 9.67
N VAL A 452 10.39 8.11 9.07
CA VAL A 452 9.08 7.66 8.55
C VAL A 452 9.25 6.70 7.37
N ASN A 453 10.17 6.98 6.45
CA ASN A 453 10.50 6.09 5.33
C ASN A 453 10.94 4.72 5.86
N CYS A 454 11.88 4.67 6.81
CA CYS A 454 12.40 3.42 7.37
C CYS A 454 11.30 2.58 8.03
N TYR A 455 10.35 3.21 8.73
CA TYR A 455 9.23 2.52 9.37
C TYR A 455 8.29 1.88 8.36
N LEU A 456 7.95 2.59 7.28
CA LEU A 456 7.01 2.09 6.26
C LEU A 456 7.69 1.13 5.26
N ASP A 457 8.86 1.50 4.75
CA ASP A 457 9.64 0.74 3.77
C ASP A 457 11.16 0.92 4.03
N SER A 458 11.77 -0.08 4.66
CA SER A 458 13.20 -0.03 4.98
C SER A 458 14.12 -0.01 3.76
N SER A 459 13.62 -0.35 2.56
CA SER A 459 14.41 -0.27 1.32
C SER A 459 14.68 1.17 0.86
N LEU A 460 13.90 2.13 1.35
CA LEU A 460 14.05 3.56 1.06
C LEU A 460 15.05 4.26 2.00
N ALA A 461 15.56 3.57 3.02
CA ALA A 461 16.57 4.10 3.93
C ALA A 461 17.88 4.38 3.19
N ALA A 462 18.58 5.47 3.53
CA ALA A 462 19.91 5.73 2.98
C ALA A 462 20.95 4.83 3.65
N LYS A 463 20.92 4.80 5.00
CA LYS A 463 21.89 4.07 5.83
C LYS A 463 21.63 2.56 5.84
N LEU A 464 22.70 1.76 5.70
CA LEU A 464 22.66 0.29 5.71
C LEU A 464 22.06 -0.28 7.00
N GLU A 465 22.41 0.27 8.16
CA GLU A 465 21.89 -0.18 9.48
C GLU A 465 20.36 -0.15 9.57
N ASN A 466 19.75 0.86 8.95
CA ASN A 466 18.29 0.99 8.95
C ASN A 466 17.62 0.03 7.94
N LYS A 467 18.36 -0.47 6.94
CA LYS A 467 17.84 -1.46 5.98
C LYS A 467 17.67 -2.85 6.58
N GLU A 468 18.45 -3.18 7.61
CA GLU A 468 18.41 -4.49 8.28
C GLU A 468 17.11 -4.72 9.05
N LYS A 469 16.54 -3.67 9.64
CA LYS A 469 15.27 -3.75 10.36
C LYS A 469 14.09 -3.70 9.38
N PRO A 470 13.24 -4.73 9.31
CA PRO A 470 12.15 -4.76 8.33
C PRO A 470 11.07 -3.73 8.67
N GLY A 471 10.81 -2.81 7.73
CA GLY A 471 9.65 -1.93 7.77
C GLY A 471 8.34 -2.71 7.54
N LEU A 472 7.21 -1.99 7.55
CA LEU A 472 5.88 -2.60 7.35
C LEU A 472 5.76 -3.32 5.99
N ARG A 473 6.31 -2.74 4.93
CA ARG A 473 6.27 -3.35 3.58
C ARG A 473 7.00 -4.69 3.53
N GLN A 474 8.18 -4.78 4.15
CA GLN A 474 8.99 -6.01 4.19
C GLN A 474 8.28 -7.16 4.92
N LEU A 475 7.42 -6.84 5.90
CA LEU A 475 6.60 -7.82 6.61
C LEU A 475 5.50 -8.42 5.72
N LEU A 476 5.08 -7.72 4.67
CA LEU A 476 4.02 -8.16 3.75
C LEU A 476 4.55 -8.96 2.55
N GLU A 477 5.65 -8.54 1.92
CA GLU A 477 6.08 -9.01 0.58
C GLU A 477 6.92 -10.32 0.57
N ARG A 478 7.48 -10.78 1.70
CA ARG A 478 8.42 -11.91 1.71
C ARG A 478 7.74 -13.29 1.64
N LYS A 479 8.51 -14.36 1.36
CA LYS A 479 8.05 -15.76 1.47
C LYS A 479 7.53 -16.08 2.88
N GLU A 480 8.19 -15.51 3.88
CA GLU A 480 7.81 -15.54 5.30
C GLU A 480 6.85 -14.40 5.69
N GLY A 481 6.47 -13.57 4.71
CA GLY A 481 5.54 -12.46 4.89
C GLY A 481 4.12 -12.94 5.19
N ILE A 482 3.30 -12.01 5.67
CA ILE A 482 1.97 -12.29 6.21
C ILE A 482 1.06 -12.99 5.19
N PHE A 483 1.02 -12.52 3.94
CA PHE A 483 0.11 -13.08 2.92
C PHE A 483 0.37 -14.57 2.67
N ARG A 484 1.62 -14.96 2.44
CA ARG A 484 1.94 -16.36 2.10
C ARG A 484 1.99 -17.27 3.33
N MET A 485 2.61 -16.81 4.43
CA MET A 485 2.89 -17.64 5.59
C MET A 485 1.75 -17.70 6.61
N LYS A 486 0.88 -16.67 6.67
CA LYS A 486 -0.18 -16.54 7.68
C LYS A 486 -1.59 -16.46 7.11
N MET A 487 -1.77 -16.03 5.86
CA MET A 487 -3.09 -16.01 5.21
C MET A 487 -3.32 -17.23 4.32
N MET A 488 -2.48 -17.46 3.29
CA MET A 488 -2.63 -18.57 2.35
C MET A 488 -2.26 -19.92 2.99
N GLY A 489 -1.14 -19.96 3.72
CA GLY A 489 -0.77 -21.09 4.57
C GLY A 489 -1.06 -20.77 6.03
N LYS A 490 -1.63 -21.73 6.77
CA LYS A 490 -1.85 -21.60 8.22
C LYS A 490 -1.41 -22.87 8.93
N ARG A 491 -0.90 -22.73 10.15
CA ARG A 491 -0.84 -23.85 11.09
C ARG A 491 -2.24 -24.11 11.60
N VAL A 492 -2.65 -25.37 11.60
CA VAL A 492 -4.00 -25.79 11.97
C VAL A 492 -3.95 -26.62 13.25
N ASN A 493 -5.00 -26.49 14.05
CA ASN A 493 -5.26 -27.37 15.18
C ASN A 493 -5.82 -28.72 14.69
N PHE A 494 -5.96 -29.70 15.60
CA PHE A 494 -6.58 -31.01 15.33
C PHE A 494 -5.91 -31.82 14.20
N ALA A 495 -4.58 -31.85 14.17
CA ALA A 495 -3.82 -32.68 13.24
C ALA A 495 -2.70 -33.43 13.97
N GLY A 496 -2.37 -34.63 13.48
CA GLY A 496 -1.21 -35.41 13.90
C GLY A 496 -0.18 -35.49 12.78
N ARG A 497 1.03 -35.91 13.08
CA ARG A 497 2.02 -36.29 12.07
C ARG A 497 2.82 -37.46 12.60
N SER A 498 3.10 -38.43 11.76
CA SER A 498 3.96 -39.57 12.09
C SER A 498 4.59 -40.16 10.84
N VAL A 499 5.66 -40.92 11.03
CA VAL A 499 6.20 -41.83 10.02
C VAL A 499 5.12 -42.85 9.62
N ILE A 500 5.11 -43.23 8.35
CA ILE A 500 4.23 -44.27 7.82
C ILE A 500 4.90 -45.65 7.83
N SER A 501 4.10 -46.69 8.00
CA SER A 501 4.54 -48.07 7.87
C SER A 501 3.53 -48.87 7.05
N PRO A 502 3.97 -49.86 6.27
CA PRO A 502 3.06 -50.64 5.46
C PRO A 502 2.15 -51.52 6.31
N ASP A 503 0.92 -51.73 5.85
CA ASP A 503 -0.02 -52.68 6.44
C ASP A 503 -0.93 -53.28 5.34
N PRO A 504 -0.82 -54.59 5.04
CA PRO A 504 -1.67 -55.26 4.08
C PRO A 504 -3.06 -55.63 4.62
N TYR A 505 -3.30 -55.53 5.93
CA TYR A 505 -4.55 -56.01 6.56
C TYR A 505 -5.65 -54.93 6.64
N ILE A 506 -5.30 -53.67 6.41
CA ILE A 506 -6.25 -52.56 6.33
C ILE A 506 -6.77 -52.39 4.90
N SER A 507 -8.02 -51.97 4.74
CA SER A 507 -8.58 -51.69 3.42
C SER A 507 -7.89 -50.50 2.74
N THR A 508 -8.03 -50.41 1.42
CA THR A 508 -7.43 -49.33 0.62
C THR A 508 -7.96 -47.93 0.94
N ASP A 509 -9.18 -47.84 1.48
CA ASP A 509 -9.85 -46.61 1.93
C ASP A 509 -9.59 -46.28 3.41
N GLN A 510 -8.82 -47.11 4.11
CA GLN A 510 -8.58 -47.01 5.54
C GLN A 510 -7.14 -46.58 5.83
N ILE A 511 -6.97 -45.87 6.95
CA ILE A 511 -5.67 -45.50 7.48
C ILE A 511 -5.58 -45.94 8.94
N GLY A 512 -4.56 -46.71 9.28
CA GLY A 512 -4.31 -47.12 10.65
C GLY A 512 -3.68 -45.98 11.44
N VAL A 513 -4.33 -45.58 12.53
CA VAL A 513 -3.90 -44.48 13.39
C VAL A 513 -3.53 -45.02 14.77
N PRO A 514 -2.36 -44.67 15.30
CA PRO A 514 -1.95 -45.00 16.66
C PRO A 514 -2.95 -44.53 17.73
N GLU A 515 -3.13 -45.34 18.77
CA GLU A 515 -4.01 -45.02 19.89
C GLU A 515 -3.66 -43.68 20.59
N PHE A 516 -2.37 -43.30 20.65
CA PHE A 516 -1.96 -42.04 21.27
C PHE A 516 -2.45 -40.80 20.48
N ILE A 517 -2.42 -40.87 19.14
CA ILE A 517 -2.97 -39.82 18.27
C ILE A 517 -4.49 -39.79 18.43
N ALA A 518 -5.14 -40.97 18.44
CA ALA A 518 -6.58 -41.09 18.57
C ALA A 518 -7.13 -40.54 19.90
N ARG A 519 -6.38 -40.66 21.00
CA ARG A 519 -6.72 -40.07 22.31
C ARG A 519 -6.53 -38.55 22.37
N THR A 520 -5.58 -38.01 21.59
CA THR A 520 -5.26 -36.58 21.60
C THR A 520 -6.21 -35.78 20.71
N ILE A 521 -6.47 -36.28 19.49
CA ILE A 521 -7.36 -35.63 18.54
C ILE A 521 -8.81 -35.89 18.96
N THR A 522 -9.56 -34.82 19.17
CA THR A 522 -10.96 -34.89 19.59
C THR A 522 -11.92 -34.33 18.55
N PHE A 523 -13.13 -34.88 18.50
CA PHE A 523 -14.23 -34.36 17.71
C PHE A 523 -15.36 -33.84 18.63
N PRO A 524 -15.84 -32.59 18.45
CA PRO A 524 -16.95 -32.07 19.24
C PRO A 524 -18.28 -32.67 18.77
N GLU A 525 -18.75 -33.70 19.47
CA GLU A 525 -20.03 -34.34 19.18
C GLU A 525 -21.13 -33.75 20.09
N PRO A 526 -22.18 -33.12 19.52
CA PRO A 526 -23.36 -32.73 20.30
C PRO A 526 -23.99 -33.97 20.93
N ALA A 527 -24.52 -33.82 22.15
CA ALA A 527 -25.11 -34.89 22.93
C ALA A 527 -26.43 -35.48 22.38
N LYS A 528 -26.47 -35.89 21.10
CA LYS A 528 -27.58 -36.62 20.48
C LYS A 528 -27.50 -38.11 20.81
N ASN A 529 -26.31 -38.69 20.69
CA ASN A 529 -26.08 -40.12 20.94
C ASN A 529 -25.65 -40.35 22.40
N ILE A 530 -26.60 -40.11 23.32
CA ILE A 530 -26.33 -39.97 24.76
C ILE A 530 -25.64 -41.21 25.35
N GLU A 531 -26.06 -42.41 24.96
CA GLU A 531 -25.51 -43.66 25.52
C GLU A 531 -24.03 -43.84 25.19
N LYS A 532 -23.67 -43.61 23.92
CA LYS A 532 -22.29 -43.68 23.43
C LYS A 532 -21.41 -42.64 24.13
N LEU A 533 -21.88 -41.40 24.22
CA LEU A 533 -21.13 -40.30 24.80
C LEU A 533 -20.98 -40.44 26.32
N LYS A 534 -22.00 -40.96 27.02
CA LYS A 534 -21.88 -41.32 28.44
C LYS A 534 -20.73 -42.29 28.68
N ARG A 535 -20.61 -43.35 27.86
CA ARG A 535 -19.49 -44.31 27.97
C ARG A 535 -18.15 -43.63 27.73
N CYS A 536 -18.05 -42.75 26.72
CA CYS A 536 -16.82 -42.01 26.42
C CYS A 536 -16.40 -41.10 27.60
N VAL A 537 -17.35 -40.39 28.22
CA VAL A 537 -17.07 -39.53 29.39
C VAL A 537 -16.62 -40.36 30.60
N ILE A 538 -17.25 -41.52 30.84
CA ILE A 538 -16.85 -42.42 31.92
C ILE A 538 -15.44 -42.96 31.72
N ASN A 539 -15.07 -43.30 30.48
CA ASN A 539 -13.71 -43.76 30.14
C ASN A 539 -12.65 -42.65 30.32
N GLY A 540 -13.04 -41.38 30.15
CA GLY A 540 -12.16 -40.23 30.34
C GLY A 540 -11.09 -40.07 29.27
N ALA A 541 -10.04 -39.32 29.58
CA ALA A 541 -9.01 -38.93 28.60
C ALA A 541 -8.00 -40.05 28.28
N HIS A 542 -7.74 -40.97 29.22
CA HIS A 542 -6.64 -41.94 29.08
C HIS A 542 -7.02 -43.26 28.39
N LYS A 543 -8.30 -43.66 28.43
CA LYS A 543 -8.78 -44.93 27.88
C LYS A 543 -9.56 -44.70 26.59
N HIS A 544 -9.08 -45.26 25.48
CA HIS A 544 -9.79 -45.26 24.20
C HIS A 544 -10.85 -46.39 24.16
N PRO A 545 -12.08 -46.16 23.64
CA PRO A 545 -12.67 -44.88 23.22
C PRO A 545 -13.16 -44.04 24.41
N GLY A 546 -12.68 -42.80 24.51
CA GLY A 546 -12.96 -41.87 25.61
C GLY A 546 -13.27 -40.45 25.15
N ALA A 547 -13.04 -39.47 26.02
CA ALA A 547 -13.24 -38.04 25.76
C ALA A 547 -12.30 -37.17 26.61
N ASN A 548 -11.93 -35.99 26.11
CA ASN A 548 -11.01 -35.08 26.82
C ASN A 548 -11.73 -33.90 27.48
N PHE A 549 -12.76 -33.35 26.83
CA PHE A 549 -13.46 -32.15 27.31
C PHE A 549 -14.97 -32.29 27.24
N ILE A 550 -15.67 -31.61 28.14
CA ILE A 550 -17.10 -31.34 28.04
C ILE A 550 -17.28 -29.83 27.97
N GLU A 551 -17.99 -29.37 26.94
CA GLU A 551 -18.41 -27.99 26.79
C GLU A 551 -19.87 -27.84 27.22
N TYR A 552 -20.09 -26.91 28.13
CA TYR A 552 -21.39 -26.56 28.67
C TYR A 552 -22.08 -25.52 27.76
N PRO A 553 -23.41 -25.33 27.88
CA PRO A 553 -24.14 -24.40 27.03
C PRO A 553 -23.71 -22.92 27.14
N ASN A 554 -22.96 -22.56 28.19
CA ASN A 554 -22.35 -21.24 28.39
C ASN A 554 -20.99 -21.08 27.67
N GLY A 555 -20.50 -22.11 26.97
CA GLY A 555 -19.19 -22.13 26.31
C GLY A 555 -18.02 -22.52 27.22
N GLU A 556 -18.26 -22.73 28.51
CA GLU A 556 -17.23 -23.18 29.46
C GLU A 556 -16.82 -24.62 29.12
N ARG A 557 -15.51 -24.84 28.99
CA ARG A 557 -14.92 -26.16 28.75
C ARG A 557 -14.29 -26.69 30.02
N LYS A 558 -14.72 -27.88 30.45
CA LYS A 558 -14.08 -28.60 31.55
C LYS A 558 -13.28 -29.79 31.03
N ALA A 559 -12.03 -29.88 31.45
CA ALA A 559 -11.16 -31.01 31.18
C ALA A 559 -11.57 -32.22 32.04
N LEU A 560 -11.72 -33.38 31.40
CA LEU A 560 -12.09 -34.63 32.06
C LEU A 560 -10.93 -35.28 32.82
N GLU A 561 -9.70 -34.85 32.59
CA GLU A 561 -8.51 -35.31 33.32
C GLU A 561 -8.61 -34.97 34.81
N ASN A 562 -9.10 -33.77 35.13
CA ASN A 562 -9.20 -33.27 36.51
C ASN A 562 -10.48 -33.72 37.23
N MET A 563 -11.34 -34.52 36.60
CA MET A 563 -12.60 -35.01 37.22
C MET A 563 -12.43 -36.40 37.81
N THR A 564 -12.97 -36.57 39.01
CA THR A 564 -13.08 -37.87 39.69
C THR A 564 -14.02 -38.81 38.93
N LEU A 565 -13.90 -40.12 39.18
CA LEU A 565 -14.78 -41.12 38.55
C LEU A 565 -16.25 -40.90 38.95
N GLU A 566 -16.50 -40.43 40.18
CA GLU A 566 -17.84 -40.10 40.67
C GLU A 566 -18.43 -38.90 39.93
N GLU A 567 -17.65 -37.83 39.74
CA GLU A 567 -18.06 -36.68 38.93
C GLU A 567 -18.32 -37.08 37.47
N LYS A 568 -17.49 -37.97 36.89
CA LYS A 568 -17.69 -38.53 35.55
C LYS A 568 -18.98 -39.35 35.46
N LYS A 569 -19.36 -40.10 36.50
CA LYS A 569 -20.63 -40.85 36.56
C LYS A 569 -21.82 -39.92 36.84
N GLN A 570 -21.67 -38.93 37.72
CA GLN A 570 -22.66 -37.87 37.99
C GLN A 570 -22.81 -36.88 36.82
N SER A 571 -21.87 -36.87 35.88
CA SER A 571 -22.01 -36.17 34.60
C SER A 571 -23.21 -36.68 33.77
N SER A 572 -23.96 -37.67 34.28
CA SER A 572 -25.35 -38.06 33.97
C SER A 572 -26.34 -36.90 33.71
N ILE A 573 -25.94 -35.65 33.88
CA ILE A 573 -26.51 -34.44 33.26
C ILE A 573 -26.13 -34.29 31.77
N ILE A 574 -25.91 -35.37 31.01
CA ILE A 574 -26.13 -35.38 29.54
C ILE A 574 -27.64 -35.54 29.26
N ARG A 575 -28.50 -34.86 30.05
CA ARG A 575 -29.97 -34.86 29.87
C ARG A 575 -30.44 -33.67 29.03
N LYS A 576 -29.61 -32.64 28.86
CA LYS A 576 -29.93 -31.48 28.02
C LYS A 576 -29.23 -31.62 26.68
N TRP A 577 -30.00 -31.48 25.60
CA TRP A 577 -29.63 -31.42 24.19
C TRP A 577 -28.63 -30.30 23.80
N ARG A 578 -27.88 -29.77 24.76
CA ARG A 578 -27.07 -28.55 24.63
C ARG A 578 -25.62 -28.70 25.08
N LYS A 579 -25.20 -29.87 25.55
CA LYS A 579 -23.78 -30.12 25.87
C LYS A 579 -23.07 -30.71 24.65
N ILE A 580 -21.79 -30.35 24.50
CA ILE A 580 -20.91 -30.89 23.47
C ILE A 580 -19.82 -31.70 24.16
N VAL A 581 -19.62 -32.94 23.73
CA VAL A 581 -18.58 -33.82 24.27
C VAL A 581 -17.48 -33.92 23.24
N TYR A 582 -16.24 -33.58 23.64
CA TYR A 582 -15.05 -33.72 22.80
C TYR A 582 -14.55 -35.15 22.93
N ARG A 583 -15.19 -36.06 22.20
CA ARG A 583 -14.82 -37.49 22.18
C ARG A 583 -13.50 -37.68 21.44
N HIS A 584 -12.78 -38.74 21.79
CA HIS A 584 -11.64 -39.22 21.00
C HIS A 584 -12.07 -39.53 19.56
N MET A 585 -11.11 -39.45 18.64
CA MET A 585 -11.25 -40.01 17.30
C MET A 585 -11.57 -41.50 17.42
N GLN A 586 -12.48 -42.01 16.60
CA GLN A 586 -12.97 -43.40 16.62
C GLN A 586 -12.78 -44.07 15.26
N THR A 587 -12.76 -45.40 15.25
CA THR A 587 -12.75 -46.17 14.01
C THR A 587 -13.97 -45.81 13.15
N GLY A 588 -13.72 -45.48 11.87
CA GLY A 588 -14.72 -45.02 10.92
C GLY A 588 -14.84 -43.49 10.79
N ASP A 589 -14.14 -42.70 11.61
CA ASP A 589 -14.09 -41.24 11.40
C ASP A 589 -13.28 -40.90 10.15
N PRO A 590 -13.75 -40.00 9.27
CA PRO A 590 -13.00 -39.59 8.08
C PRO A 590 -11.86 -38.63 8.45
N LEU A 591 -10.68 -38.87 7.88
CA LEU A 591 -9.46 -38.09 8.06
C LEU A 591 -8.92 -37.65 6.71
N LEU A 592 -8.40 -36.42 6.63
CA LEU A 592 -7.59 -36.00 5.49
C LEU A 592 -6.14 -36.36 5.77
N VAL A 593 -5.57 -37.19 4.90
CA VAL A 593 -4.19 -37.65 4.98
C VAL A 593 -3.38 -37.01 3.86
N ASN A 594 -2.27 -36.36 4.23
CA ASN A 594 -1.40 -35.62 3.32
C ASN A 594 0.06 -36.09 3.41
N ARG A 595 0.70 -36.28 2.25
CA ARG A 595 2.17 -36.39 2.14
C ARG A 595 2.76 -35.10 1.54
N GLN A 596 3.75 -34.52 2.23
CA GLN A 596 4.51 -33.39 1.70
C GLN A 596 5.69 -33.90 0.85
N PRO A 597 6.02 -33.26 -0.29
CA PRO A 597 5.34 -32.12 -0.92
C PRO A 597 4.05 -32.50 -1.66
N THR A 598 3.02 -31.66 -1.53
CA THR A 598 1.73 -31.84 -2.22
C THR A 598 1.81 -31.27 -3.65
N LEU A 599 2.12 -32.10 -4.64
CA LEU A 599 2.25 -31.68 -6.04
C LEU A 599 0.93 -31.76 -6.82
N HIS A 600 0.08 -32.71 -6.46
CA HIS A 600 -1.19 -32.98 -7.15
C HIS A 600 -2.30 -33.22 -6.13
N LYS A 601 -3.56 -33.09 -6.56
CA LYS A 601 -4.74 -33.35 -5.72
C LYS A 601 -4.70 -34.70 -4.98
N PRO A 602 -4.28 -35.84 -5.60
CA PRO A 602 -4.22 -37.13 -4.91
C PRO A 602 -3.18 -37.23 -3.79
N SER A 603 -2.28 -36.26 -3.63
CA SER A 603 -1.36 -36.20 -2.48
C SER A 603 -2.07 -35.78 -1.18
N ILE A 604 -3.36 -35.41 -1.26
CA ILE A 604 -4.27 -35.23 -0.12
C ILE A 604 -5.56 -35.99 -0.41
N MET A 605 -5.83 -37.06 0.34
CA MET A 605 -7.05 -37.87 0.20
C MET A 605 -7.71 -38.11 1.54
N ALA A 606 -9.02 -38.36 1.50
CA ALA A 606 -9.78 -38.76 2.68
C ALA A 606 -9.68 -40.28 2.87
N HIS A 607 -9.38 -40.71 4.10
CA HIS A 607 -9.37 -42.12 4.52
C HIS A 607 -10.21 -42.29 5.78
N ASN A 608 -10.77 -43.47 5.97
CA ASN A 608 -11.46 -43.86 7.19
C ASN A 608 -10.44 -44.27 8.26
N ALA A 609 -10.51 -43.66 9.45
CA ALA A 609 -9.62 -44.02 10.55
C ALA A 609 -9.88 -45.46 11.00
N ILE A 610 -8.81 -46.24 11.20
CA ILE A 610 -8.82 -47.45 12.01
C ILE A 610 -7.86 -47.27 13.15
N ILE A 611 -8.31 -47.49 14.37
CA ILE A 611 -7.47 -47.31 15.56
C ILE A 611 -6.76 -48.61 15.85
N LEU A 612 -5.44 -48.59 15.74
CA LEU A 612 -4.61 -49.76 15.95
C LEU A 612 -3.93 -49.64 17.33
N PRO A 613 -4.30 -50.50 18.30
CA PRO A 613 -3.66 -50.50 19.61
C PRO A 613 -2.20 -50.98 19.48
N LYS A 614 -1.32 -50.46 20.36
CA LYS A 614 0.13 -50.76 20.42
C LYS A 614 1.00 -50.21 19.28
N GLU A 615 0.41 -49.81 18.17
CA GLU A 615 1.13 -49.16 17.07
C GLU A 615 1.61 -47.75 17.46
N GLN A 616 2.75 -47.34 16.90
CA GLN A 616 3.33 -45.99 17.10
C GLN A 616 3.38 -45.19 15.79
N THR A 617 3.25 -45.84 14.64
CA THR A 617 3.32 -45.23 13.31
C THR A 617 1.96 -45.27 12.62
N ILE A 618 1.76 -44.40 11.63
CA ILE A 618 0.57 -44.45 10.79
C ILE A 618 0.70 -45.65 9.85
N ARG A 619 -0.32 -46.51 9.79
CA ARG A 619 -0.32 -47.70 8.94
C ARG A 619 -1.09 -47.43 7.65
N MET A 620 -0.49 -47.73 6.50
CA MET A 620 -1.07 -47.44 5.19
C MET A 620 -0.99 -48.66 4.25
N HIS A 621 -2.06 -48.88 3.48
CA HIS A 621 -2.11 -49.93 2.47
C HIS A 621 -1.21 -49.61 1.27
N TYR A 622 -0.54 -50.63 0.72
CA TYR A 622 0.42 -50.51 -0.38
C TYR A 622 -0.13 -49.85 -1.65
N SER A 623 -1.42 -50.05 -1.94
CA SER A 623 -2.08 -49.45 -3.12
C SER A 623 -2.02 -47.92 -3.14
N ASN A 624 -1.94 -47.28 -1.96
CA ASN A 624 -1.99 -45.84 -1.83
C ASN A 624 -0.62 -45.17 -2.05
N CYS A 625 0.48 -45.94 -2.00
CA CYS A 625 1.85 -45.45 -2.16
C CYS A 625 2.04 -44.66 -3.45
N LYS A 626 1.49 -45.15 -4.57
CA LYS A 626 1.61 -44.48 -5.87
C LYS A 626 0.93 -43.10 -5.88
N SER A 627 -0.22 -42.97 -5.22
CA SER A 627 -0.97 -41.69 -5.16
C SER A 627 -0.23 -40.64 -4.33
N TYR A 628 0.42 -41.07 -3.24
CA TYR A 628 1.21 -40.20 -2.37
C TYR A 628 2.66 -40.05 -2.82
N ASN A 629 3.11 -40.84 -3.81
CA ASN A 629 4.50 -41.02 -4.19
C ASN A 629 5.39 -41.45 -3.00
N ALA A 630 4.87 -42.31 -2.13
CA ALA A 630 5.49 -42.77 -0.88
C ALA A 630 6.17 -44.13 -1.03
N ASP A 631 7.27 -44.36 -0.31
CA ASP A 631 8.11 -45.58 -0.43
C ASP A 631 8.46 -46.26 0.92
N PHE A 632 7.92 -45.75 2.04
CA PHE A 632 8.10 -46.30 3.40
C PHE A 632 9.56 -46.30 3.90
N ASP A 633 10.39 -45.37 3.44
CA ASP A 633 11.81 -45.25 3.85
C ASP A 633 12.04 -44.41 5.13
N GLY A 634 10.97 -43.87 5.71
CA GLY A 634 11.03 -42.82 6.74
C GLY A 634 10.10 -41.64 6.46
N ASP A 635 9.45 -41.65 5.29
CA ASP A 635 8.35 -40.76 4.93
C ASP A 635 7.39 -40.43 6.09
N GLU A 636 7.15 -39.13 6.31
CA GLU A 636 6.16 -38.63 7.26
C GLU A 636 4.87 -38.21 6.55
N MET A 637 3.73 -38.57 7.12
CA MET A 637 2.42 -38.11 6.67
C MET A 637 1.67 -37.41 7.81
N LYS A 638 0.83 -36.44 7.41
CA LYS A 638 0.02 -35.61 8.31
C LYS A 638 -1.45 -35.95 8.20
#